data_AF-A0A7S3Y8G9-F1
#
_entry.id   AF-A0A7S3Y8G9-F1
#
_cell.length_a   1.000
_cell.length_b   1.000
_cell.length_c   1.000
_cell.angle_alpha   90.00
_cell.angle_beta   90.00
_cell.angle_gamma   90.00
#
_symmetry.space_group_name_H-M   'P 1'
#
loop_
_entity.id
_entity.type
_entity.pdbx_description
1 polymer ?
#
loop_
_entity_poly.entity_id
_entity_poly.type
_entity_poly.pdbx_seq_one_letter_code
_entity_poly.pdbx_strand_id
1 'polypeptide(L)'
;MGAGASAAGEAAQHVAEELQEEQQRIVEGGAEAAQQAADTANAALEQVPDVGPEQAAAVAAGATTLVASVSEDARESVGNMIEAVKDKLSPEQLSRAISEMQQSLPSLDGGAVLVSCAASLEAASEMLPEVCAVVGATILAAGEHLPYLGVACGAIGTIMYTFRLSKDQDENVKTVQLWSASVKDWLLLVADKVERSKAESTLPLFQGLQEALTKISEQMYQRNRKWRISKMLTSTSFQRDFGRAKESVLELKNALRDFLDQEQQDRQEAYLQQVQAAQVTTNEKLDSLEEQLGRLGALLEAQAAEKAAAEADPAQVKEAEERLFENLQRAAGAAADADVPFARFVAAFEAFFYEGDDMPPEQKRGLRVGLDRDRTKMVSKPSWLKFYRQWTGSGLEVGAFLVRVAEENPDLFTLAAARGQALAAGARGRAAEALADPQVQEALSKGKERAGALAGKAGALAGKAGGKLFGKKGKEG
;
A
#
# COMPACT_ATOMS: atom_id res chain seq x y z
N MET A 1 -20.44 61.19 -70.29
CA MET A 1 -20.32 60.28 -69.13
C MET A 1 -19.06 59.41 -69.31
N GLY A 2 -17.87 59.93 -68.98
CA GLY A 2 -16.61 59.20 -69.25
C GLY A 2 -15.40 59.53 -68.39
N ALA A 3 -15.49 60.50 -67.47
CA ALA A 3 -14.35 60.93 -66.64
C ALA A 3 -14.32 60.28 -65.23
N GLY A 4 -15.36 59.55 -64.83
CA GLY A 4 -15.46 58.99 -63.47
C GLY A 4 -14.82 57.60 -63.28
N ALA A 5 -14.51 56.88 -64.38
CA ALA A 5 -13.96 55.52 -64.29
C ALA A 5 -12.42 55.49 -64.15
N SER A 6 -11.71 56.56 -64.56
CA SER A 6 -10.25 56.62 -64.53
C SER A 6 -9.70 56.82 -63.11
N ALA A 7 -10.31 57.72 -62.33
CA ALA A 7 -9.84 58.03 -60.98
C ALA A 7 -10.07 56.89 -59.97
N ALA A 8 -11.10 56.06 -60.19
CA ALA A 8 -11.35 54.89 -59.35
C ALA A 8 -10.34 53.75 -59.62
N GLY A 9 -9.84 53.64 -60.87
CA GLY A 9 -8.81 52.67 -61.23
C GLY A 9 -7.46 53.00 -60.62
N GLU A 10 -7.03 54.27 -60.70
CA GLU A 10 -5.75 54.72 -60.13
C GLU A 10 -5.71 54.61 -58.61
N ALA A 11 -6.83 54.93 -57.93
CA ALA A 11 -6.93 54.78 -56.48
C ALA A 11 -6.89 53.30 -56.04
N ALA A 12 -7.52 52.39 -56.79
CA ALA A 12 -7.48 50.96 -56.51
C ALA A 12 -6.07 50.37 -56.72
N GLN A 13 -5.34 50.88 -57.70
CA GLN A 13 -3.99 50.43 -58.02
C GLN A 13 -2.98 50.87 -56.96
N HIS A 14 -3.08 52.11 -56.47
CA HIS A 14 -2.25 52.61 -55.37
C HIS A 14 -2.48 51.85 -54.06
N VAL A 15 -3.74 51.51 -53.74
CA VAL A 15 -4.06 50.71 -52.54
C VAL A 15 -3.54 49.27 -52.66
N ALA A 16 -3.52 48.70 -53.87
CA ALA A 16 -2.96 47.38 -54.10
C ALA A 16 -1.43 47.36 -53.92
N GLU A 17 -0.73 48.40 -54.38
CA GLU A 17 0.72 48.54 -54.20
C GLU A 17 1.09 48.73 -52.71
N GLU A 18 0.38 49.58 -51.97
CA GLU A 18 0.62 49.73 -50.51
C GLU A 18 0.37 48.43 -49.74
N LEU A 19 -0.69 47.68 -50.08
CA LEU A 19 -0.97 46.38 -49.46
C LEU A 19 0.11 45.33 -49.76
N GLN A 20 0.70 45.38 -50.96
CA GLN A 20 1.75 44.46 -51.37
C GLN A 20 3.07 44.79 -50.66
N GLU A 21 3.43 46.07 -50.54
CA GLU A 21 4.60 46.51 -49.77
C GLU A 21 4.48 46.18 -48.27
N GLU A 22 3.29 46.33 -47.69
CA GLU A 22 3.06 46.02 -46.29
C GLU A 22 3.07 44.51 -46.01
N GLN A 23 2.53 43.68 -46.92
CA GLN A 23 2.69 42.22 -46.85
C GLN A 23 4.16 41.81 -46.92
N GLN A 24 4.95 42.46 -47.79
CA GLN A 24 6.36 42.11 -47.93
C GLN A 24 7.18 42.48 -46.69
N ARG A 25 6.91 43.64 -46.06
CA ARG A 25 7.51 44.01 -44.76
C ARG A 25 7.15 43.05 -43.64
N ILE A 26 5.92 42.54 -43.60
CA ILE A 26 5.49 41.58 -42.57
C ILE A 26 6.20 40.25 -42.75
N VAL A 27 6.39 39.79 -43.99
CA VAL A 27 7.10 38.54 -44.28
C VAL A 27 8.59 38.67 -43.94
N GLU A 28 9.23 39.78 -44.29
CA GLU A 28 10.64 40.03 -43.99
C GLU A 28 10.88 40.17 -42.48
N GLY A 29 10.04 40.94 -41.77
CA GLY A 29 10.10 41.05 -40.30
C GLY A 29 9.80 39.73 -39.57
N GLY A 30 8.92 38.90 -40.12
CA GLY A 30 8.65 37.56 -39.60
C GLY A 30 9.82 36.59 -39.78
N ALA A 31 10.53 36.66 -40.92
CA ALA A 31 11.71 35.85 -41.18
C ALA A 31 12.89 36.23 -40.28
N GLU A 32 13.11 37.53 -40.04
CA GLU A 32 14.14 38.01 -39.12
C GLU A 32 13.85 37.60 -37.67
N ALA A 33 12.60 37.70 -37.22
CA ALA A 33 12.20 37.27 -35.88
C ALA A 33 12.34 35.75 -35.69
N ALA A 34 12.00 34.95 -36.71
CA ALA A 34 12.19 33.50 -36.69
C ALA A 34 13.67 33.11 -36.63
N GLN A 35 14.54 33.82 -37.36
CA GLN A 35 15.98 33.60 -37.32
C GLN A 35 16.57 33.99 -35.95
N GLN A 36 16.15 35.13 -35.37
CA GLN A 36 16.55 35.54 -34.02
C GLN A 36 16.11 34.52 -32.95
N ALA A 37 14.91 33.96 -33.09
CA ALA A 37 14.43 32.91 -32.19
C ALA A 37 15.23 31.61 -32.32
N ALA A 38 15.60 31.21 -33.54
CA ALA A 38 16.44 30.05 -33.80
C ALA A 38 17.87 30.24 -33.24
N ASP A 39 18.46 31.42 -33.41
CA ASP A 39 19.78 31.75 -32.88
C ASP A 39 19.78 31.81 -31.34
N THR A 40 18.70 32.32 -30.74
CA THR A 40 18.52 32.33 -29.27
C THR A 40 18.33 30.91 -28.72
N ALA A 41 17.61 30.04 -29.43
CA ALA A 41 17.44 28.65 -29.05
C ALA A 41 18.76 27.86 -29.14
N ASN A 42 19.56 28.09 -30.20
CA ASN A 42 20.89 27.48 -30.33
C ASN A 42 21.87 27.98 -29.26
N ALA A 43 21.85 29.27 -28.94
CA ALA A 43 22.66 29.82 -27.85
C ALA A 43 22.24 29.28 -26.46
N ALA A 44 20.97 28.97 -26.26
CA ALA A 44 20.49 28.31 -25.04
C ALA A 44 20.89 26.83 -24.97
N LEU A 45 20.97 26.13 -26.11
CA LEU A 45 21.46 24.75 -26.20
C LEU A 45 22.97 24.65 -25.91
N GLU A 46 23.77 25.66 -26.31
CA GLU A 46 25.20 25.73 -25.97
C GLU A 46 25.47 26.09 -24.48
N GLN A 47 24.45 26.52 -23.74
CA GLN A 47 24.56 26.89 -22.32
C GLN A 47 24.00 25.83 -21.36
N VAL A 48 23.65 24.62 -21.82
CA VAL A 48 23.30 23.52 -20.92
C VAL A 48 24.55 23.17 -20.09
N PRO A 49 24.53 23.38 -18.76
CA PRO A 49 25.67 23.06 -17.92
C PRO A 49 25.94 21.56 -18.04
N ASP A 50 27.20 21.20 -18.28
CA ASP A 50 27.65 19.80 -18.24
C ASP A 50 27.34 19.24 -16.84
N VAL A 51 26.24 18.50 -16.72
CA VAL A 51 25.78 17.97 -15.45
C VAL A 51 26.72 16.84 -15.09
N GLY A 52 27.53 17.06 -14.05
CA GLY A 52 28.55 16.11 -13.64
C GLY A 52 27.97 14.69 -13.46
N PRO A 53 28.71 13.64 -13.83
CA PRO A 53 28.24 12.25 -13.82
C PRO A 53 27.73 11.79 -12.44
N GLU A 54 28.17 12.42 -11.36
CA GLU A 54 27.72 12.14 -9.99
C GLU A 54 26.23 12.48 -9.76
N GLN A 55 25.74 13.57 -10.34
CA GLN A 55 24.34 14.00 -10.12
C GLN A 55 23.37 13.14 -10.92
N ALA A 56 23.74 12.75 -12.14
CA ALA A 56 22.99 11.77 -12.93
C ALA A 56 22.92 10.40 -12.22
N ALA A 57 24.02 9.95 -11.62
CA ALA A 57 24.06 8.70 -10.86
C ALA A 57 23.17 8.76 -9.60
N ALA A 58 23.16 9.89 -8.89
CA ALA A 58 22.31 10.09 -7.71
C ALA A 58 20.81 10.05 -8.06
N VAL A 59 20.42 10.67 -9.18
CA VAL A 59 19.04 10.65 -9.67
C VAL A 59 18.62 9.23 -10.08
N ALA A 60 19.47 8.49 -10.78
CA ALA A 60 19.20 7.10 -11.15
C ALA A 60 19.05 6.18 -9.92
N ALA A 61 19.92 6.34 -8.91
CA ALA A 61 19.82 5.60 -7.66
C ALA A 61 18.55 5.96 -6.87
N GLY A 62 18.17 7.25 -6.86
CA GLY A 62 16.93 7.72 -6.25
C GLY A 62 15.68 7.12 -6.91
N ALA A 63 15.64 7.13 -8.25
CA ALA A 63 14.56 6.54 -9.04
C ALA A 63 14.42 5.03 -8.79
N THR A 64 15.54 4.30 -8.78
CA THR A 64 15.54 2.85 -8.50
C THR A 64 15.00 2.56 -7.10
N THR A 65 15.46 3.31 -6.10
CA THR A 65 15.00 3.18 -4.70
C THR A 65 13.50 3.46 -4.58
N LEU A 66 13.03 4.52 -5.26
CA LEU A 66 11.63 4.92 -5.29
C LEU A 66 10.74 3.83 -5.88
N VAL A 67 11.10 3.29 -7.04
CA VAL A 67 10.37 2.21 -7.72
C VAL A 67 10.35 0.93 -6.87
N ALA A 68 11.44 0.62 -6.18
CA ALA A 68 11.47 -0.52 -5.25
C ALA A 68 10.55 -0.31 -4.03
N SER A 69 10.33 0.93 -3.60
CA SER A 69 9.55 1.26 -2.41
C SER A 69 8.02 1.25 -2.60
N VAL A 70 7.53 1.28 -3.85
CA VAL A 70 6.10 1.21 -4.14
C VAL A 70 5.59 -0.24 -4.19
N SER A 71 4.27 -0.39 -4.04
CA SER A 71 3.59 -1.69 -4.14
C SER A 71 3.87 -2.38 -5.47
N GLU A 72 3.81 -3.72 -5.47
CA GLU A 72 4.14 -4.54 -6.65
C GLU A 72 3.29 -4.15 -7.87
N ASP A 73 1.99 -3.91 -7.66
CA ASP A 73 1.05 -3.50 -8.70
C ASP A 73 1.36 -2.12 -9.32
N ALA A 74 1.99 -1.21 -8.57
CA ALA A 74 2.31 0.14 -9.03
C ALA A 74 3.72 0.28 -9.61
N ARG A 75 4.61 -0.69 -9.33
CA ARG A 75 6.04 -0.62 -9.60
C ARG A 75 6.37 -0.40 -11.08
N GLU A 76 5.76 -1.17 -11.96
CA GLU A 76 5.99 -1.06 -13.41
C GLU A 76 5.52 0.30 -13.94
N SER A 77 4.34 0.75 -13.53
CA SER A 77 3.76 2.01 -13.99
C SER A 77 4.56 3.23 -13.50
N VAL A 78 5.01 3.23 -12.25
CA VAL A 78 5.87 4.30 -11.72
C VAL A 78 7.23 4.30 -12.41
N GLY A 79 7.82 3.13 -12.65
CA GLY A 79 9.08 3.00 -13.39
C GLY A 79 8.97 3.55 -14.81
N ASN A 80 7.92 3.16 -15.54
CA ASN A 80 7.65 3.66 -16.89
C ASN A 80 7.43 5.18 -16.92
N MET A 81 6.76 5.73 -15.90
CA MET A 81 6.50 7.17 -15.81
C MET A 81 7.80 7.96 -15.66
N ILE A 82 8.68 7.53 -14.74
CA ILE A 82 9.97 8.18 -14.49
C ILE A 82 10.87 8.07 -15.71
N GLU A 83 10.93 6.88 -16.32
CA GLU A 83 11.76 6.64 -17.49
C GLU A 83 11.34 7.50 -18.68
N ALA A 84 10.03 7.67 -18.89
CA ALA A 84 9.50 8.44 -20.02
C ALA A 84 9.69 9.97 -19.87
N VAL A 85 9.80 10.48 -18.64
CA VAL A 85 10.01 11.93 -18.39
C VAL A 85 11.46 12.31 -18.16
N LYS A 86 12.38 11.34 -18.00
CA LYS A 86 13.76 11.61 -17.59
C LYS A 86 14.52 12.51 -18.56
N ASP A 87 14.26 12.36 -19.86
CA ASP A 87 14.92 13.15 -20.93
C ASP A 87 14.22 14.50 -21.15
N LYS A 88 13.11 14.75 -20.44
CA LYS A 88 12.29 15.97 -20.52
C LYS A 88 12.48 16.90 -19.33
N LEU A 89 13.13 16.42 -18.28
CA LEU A 89 13.38 17.16 -17.04
C LEU A 89 14.88 17.33 -16.83
N SER A 90 15.27 18.47 -16.25
CA SER A 90 16.64 18.60 -15.77
C SER A 90 16.89 17.61 -14.62
N PRO A 91 18.14 17.16 -14.40
CA PRO A 91 18.47 16.28 -13.28
C PRO A 91 18.07 16.86 -11.91
N GLU A 92 18.08 18.20 -11.77
CA GLU A 92 17.62 18.90 -10.57
C GLU A 92 16.11 18.79 -10.39
N GLN A 93 15.34 19.01 -11.46
CA GLN A 93 13.88 18.84 -11.45
C GLN A 93 13.50 17.39 -11.13
N LEU A 94 14.15 16.43 -11.78
CA LEU A 94 13.90 15.01 -11.56
C LEU A 94 14.28 14.58 -10.14
N SER A 95 15.42 15.06 -9.61
CA SER A 95 15.82 14.83 -8.22
C SER A 95 14.81 15.38 -7.21
N ARG A 96 14.28 16.58 -7.49
CA ARG A 96 13.23 17.19 -6.67
C ARG A 96 11.94 16.38 -6.70
N ALA A 97 11.49 15.97 -7.89
CA ALA A 97 10.30 15.15 -8.04
C ALA A 97 10.42 13.84 -7.28
N ILE A 98 11.54 13.12 -7.43
CA ILE A 98 11.81 11.85 -6.72
C ILE A 98 11.78 12.07 -5.21
N SER A 99 12.40 13.15 -4.71
CA SER A 99 12.42 13.46 -3.27
C SER A 99 11.03 13.75 -2.73
N GLU A 100 10.20 14.49 -3.48
CA GLU A 100 8.80 14.76 -3.12
C GLU A 100 7.96 13.47 -3.11
N MET A 101 8.16 12.57 -4.08
CA MET A 101 7.50 11.26 -4.09
C MET A 101 7.90 10.39 -2.91
N GLN A 102 9.19 10.30 -2.58
CA GLN A 102 9.66 9.52 -1.42
C GLN A 102 9.04 10.01 -0.10
N GLN A 103 8.72 11.30 0.01
CA GLN A 103 8.07 11.87 1.18
C GLN A 103 6.57 11.54 1.23
N SER A 104 5.90 11.47 0.08
CA SER A 104 4.45 11.29 0.01
C SER A 104 4.00 9.83 -0.02
N LEU A 105 4.81 8.93 -0.57
CA LEU A 105 4.44 7.52 -0.79
C LEU A 105 4.22 6.65 0.45
N PRO A 106 4.93 6.82 1.59
CA PRO A 106 4.78 5.92 2.74
C PRO A 106 3.37 5.85 3.34
N SER A 107 2.49 6.78 2.99
CA SER A 107 1.10 6.85 3.45
C SER A 107 0.05 6.57 2.36
N LEU A 108 0.46 6.14 1.17
CA LEU A 108 -0.41 5.97 0.00
C LEU A 108 -0.34 4.54 -0.53
N ASP A 109 -1.48 4.02 -1.01
CA ASP A 109 -1.59 2.70 -1.62
C ASP A 109 -2.36 2.72 -2.94
N GLY A 110 -2.14 1.70 -3.77
CA GLY A 110 -2.86 1.47 -5.02
C GLY A 110 -2.78 2.65 -6.00
N GLY A 111 -3.92 3.05 -6.56
CA GLY A 111 -3.99 4.14 -7.53
C GLY A 111 -3.54 5.51 -7.01
N ALA A 112 -3.58 5.75 -5.69
CA ALA A 112 -3.16 7.01 -5.09
C ALA A 112 -1.64 7.24 -5.23
N VAL A 113 -0.85 6.16 -5.27
CA VAL A 113 0.59 6.18 -5.53
C VAL A 113 0.88 6.79 -6.90
N LEU A 114 0.17 6.34 -7.94
CA LEU A 114 0.35 6.83 -9.31
C LEU A 114 -0.01 8.31 -9.45
N VAL A 115 -1.10 8.74 -8.81
CA VAL A 115 -1.53 10.14 -8.82
C VAL A 115 -0.53 11.04 -8.09
N SER A 116 0.02 10.57 -6.95
CA SER A 116 1.05 11.33 -6.24
C SER A 116 2.33 11.44 -7.04
N CYS A 117 2.78 10.36 -7.69
CA CYS A 117 3.96 10.37 -8.56
C CYS A 117 3.78 11.34 -9.74
N ALA A 118 2.63 11.27 -10.40
CA ALA A 118 2.25 12.19 -11.46
C ALA A 118 2.28 13.65 -11.01
N ALA A 119 1.66 13.97 -9.87
CA ALA A 119 1.62 15.32 -9.33
C ALA A 119 3.01 15.87 -9.00
N SER A 120 3.91 15.05 -8.44
CA SER A 120 5.29 15.45 -8.16
C SER A 120 6.10 15.69 -9.44
N LEU A 121 5.90 14.89 -10.49
CA LEU A 121 6.53 15.12 -11.80
C LEU A 121 6.01 16.41 -12.45
N GLU A 122 4.69 16.61 -12.46
CA GLU A 122 4.06 17.80 -13.00
C GLU A 122 4.52 19.07 -12.26
N ALA A 123 4.55 19.03 -10.92
CA ALA A 123 5.00 20.13 -10.09
C ALA A 123 6.48 20.47 -10.33
N ALA A 124 7.35 19.47 -10.42
CA ALA A 124 8.77 19.67 -10.70
C ALA A 124 9.02 20.17 -12.13
N SER A 125 8.16 19.78 -13.08
CA SER A 125 8.20 20.24 -14.46
C SER A 125 7.64 21.65 -14.66
N GLU A 126 7.06 22.27 -13.63
CA GLU A 126 6.29 23.52 -13.76
C GLU A 126 5.17 23.41 -14.81
N MET A 127 4.53 22.24 -14.92
CA MET A 127 3.46 21.92 -15.87
C MET A 127 3.89 21.98 -17.35
N LEU A 128 5.11 21.55 -17.67
CA LEU A 128 5.56 21.46 -19.07
C LEU A 128 4.62 20.53 -19.87
N PRO A 129 4.08 20.97 -21.04
CA PRO A 129 3.09 20.21 -21.79
C PRO A 129 3.53 18.79 -22.17
N GLU A 130 4.80 18.61 -22.49
CA GLU A 130 5.38 17.32 -22.88
C GLU A 130 5.40 16.33 -21.71
N VAL A 131 5.70 16.82 -20.50
CA VAL A 131 5.72 16.01 -19.27
C VAL A 131 4.28 15.63 -18.89
N CYS A 132 3.34 16.58 -18.92
CA CYS A 132 1.92 16.30 -18.67
C CYS A 132 1.35 15.27 -19.66
N ALA A 133 1.72 15.33 -20.95
CA ALA A 133 1.26 14.38 -21.95
C ALA A 133 1.78 12.96 -21.67
N VAL A 134 3.07 12.83 -21.34
CA VAL A 134 3.70 11.54 -21.02
C VAL A 134 3.11 10.95 -19.73
N VAL A 135 3.05 11.76 -18.66
CA VAL A 135 2.45 11.37 -17.38
C VAL A 135 1.00 10.94 -17.56
N GLY A 136 0.21 11.72 -18.31
CA GLY A 136 -1.18 11.39 -18.64
C GLY A 136 -1.31 10.05 -19.38
N ALA A 137 -0.43 9.78 -20.34
CA ALA A 137 -0.40 8.51 -21.07
C ALA A 137 -0.03 7.32 -20.17
N THR A 138 0.93 7.47 -19.25
CA THR A 138 1.31 6.40 -18.32
C THR A 138 0.21 6.10 -17.32
N ILE A 139 -0.45 7.13 -16.75
CA ILE A 139 -1.59 6.86 -15.85
C ILE A 139 -2.73 6.21 -16.64
N LEU A 140 -2.95 6.59 -17.91
CA LEU A 140 -4.00 6.02 -18.78
C LEU A 140 -3.85 4.50 -18.94
N ALA A 141 -2.62 4.02 -18.97
CA ALA A 141 -2.31 2.59 -19.04
C ALA A 141 -2.53 1.85 -17.71
N ALA A 142 -2.51 2.55 -16.57
CA ALA A 142 -2.41 1.95 -15.24
C ALA A 142 -3.74 1.80 -14.47
N GLY A 143 -4.84 2.40 -14.94
CA GLY A 143 -6.14 2.22 -14.27
C GLY A 143 -7.33 2.56 -15.15
N GLU A 144 -8.44 1.84 -14.98
CA GLU A 144 -9.63 2.03 -15.83
C GLU A 144 -10.37 3.35 -15.56
N HIS A 145 -10.15 4.02 -14.41
CA HIS A 145 -10.86 5.27 -14.04
C HIS A 145 -9.99 6.39 -13.41
N LEU A 146 -8.90 6.06 -12.70
CA LEU A 146 -7.97 7.01 -12.07
C LEU A 146 -7.22 7.99 -13.01
N PRO A 147 -6.72 7.57 -14.18
CA PRO A 147 -6.13 8.50 -15.17
C PRO A 147 -7.01 9.66 -15.56
N TYR A 148 -8.31 9.44 -15.57
CA TYR A 148 -9.28 10.42 -16.05
C TYR A 148 -9.40 11.61 -15.07
N LEU A 149 -9.34 11.36 -13.75
CA LEU A 149 -9.36 12.42 -12.74
C LEU A 149 -8.06 13.21 -12.68
N GLY A 150 -6.91 12.53 -12.79
CA GLY A 150 -5.60 13.17 -12.83
C GLY A 150 -5.45 14.11 -14.02
N VAL A 151 -5.80 13.63 -15.22
CA VAL A 151 -5.74 14.42 -16.46
C VAL A 151 -6.72 15.59 -16.45
N ALA A 152 -7.94 15.43 -15.91
CA ALA A 152 -8.90 16.53 -15.81
C ALA A 152 -8.46 17.63 -14.85
N CYS A 153 -7.94 17.26 -13.68
CA CYS A 153 -7.40 18.22 -12.72
C CYS A 153 -6.14 18.92 -13.26
N GLY A 154 -5.23 18.17 -13.89
CA GLY A 154 -4.06 18.72 -14.58
C GLY A 154 -4.49 19.68 -15.69
N ALA A 155 -5.50 19.33 -16.48
CA ALA A 155 -6.00 20.17 -17.57
C ALA A 155 -6.60 21.49 -17.11
N ILE A 156 -7.42 21.45 -16.06
CA ILE A 156 -7.99 22.66 -15.46
C ILE A 156 -6.89 23.52 -14.82
N GLY A 157 -5.92 22.88 -14.16
CA GLY A 157 -4.74 23.54 -13.60
C GLY A 157 -3.92 24.27 -14.67
N THR A 158 -3.63 23.59 -15.79
CA THR A 158 -2.93 24.17 -16.94
C THR A 158 -3.74 25.32 -17.53
N ILE A 159 -5.04 25.16 -17.78
CA ILE A 159 -5.91 26.25 -18.27
C ILE A 159 -5.83 27.47 -17.34
N MET A 160 -5.93 27.28 -16.02
CA MET A 160 -5.80 28.37 -15.04
C MET A 160 -4.41 29.03 -15.05
N TYR A 161 -3.35 28.24 -15.22
CA TYR A 161 -1.98 28.73 -15.29
C TYR A 161 -1.73 29.53 -16.58
N THR A 162 -2.11 29.00 -17.74
CA THR A 162 -2.00 29.70 -19.03
C THR A 162 -2.88 30.95 -19.07
N PHE A 163 -4.04 30.94 -18.41
CA PHE A 163 -4.87 32.14 -18.24
C PHE A 163 -4.26 33.19 -17.32
N ARG A 164 -3.47 32.78 -16.31
CA ARG A 164 -2.74 33.74 -15.45
C ARG A 164 -1.58 34.38 -16.21
N LEU A 165 -0.86 33.62 -17.02
CA LEU A 165 0.23 34.10 -17.88
C LEU A 165 -0.28 34.95 -19.06
N SER A 166 -1.44 34.61 -19.62
CA SER A 166 -1.99 35.32 -20.79
C SER A 166 -2.59 36.69 -20.49
N LYS A 167 -2.63 37.13 -19.22
CA LYS A 167 -2.94 38.54 -18.91
C LYS A 167 -1.99 39.51 -19.63
N ASP A 168 -0.79 39.04 -19.98
CA ASP A 168 0.25 39.85 -20.62
C ASP A 168 0.44 39.56 -22.13
N GLN A 169 -0.12 38.47 -22.69
CA GLN A 169 0.04 38.10 -24.12
C GLN A 169 -1.19 37.39 -24.73
N ASP A 170 -1.77 38.00 -25.79
CA ASP A 170 -3.00 37.56 -26.50
C ASP A 170 -2.80 36.28 -27.36
N GLU A 171 -1.57 35.84 -27.64
CA GLU A 171 -1.31 34.66 -28.49
C GLU A 171 -1.78 33.33 -27.88
N ASN A 172 -1.96 33.30 -26.55
CA ASN A 172 -2.37 32.11 -25.80
C ASN A 172 -3.86 31.71 -25.98
N VAL A 173 -4.68 32.51 -26.69
CA VAL A 173 -6.08 32.18 -26.99
C VAL A 173 -6.20 30.84 -27.73
N LYS A 174 -5.32 30.62 -28.72
CA LYS A 174 -5.35 29.40 -29.55
C LYS A 174 -5.05 28.16 -28.71
N THR A 175 -4.09 28.27 -27.78
CA THR A 175 -3.73 27.20 -26.84
C THR A 175 -4.90 26.84 -25.93
N VAL A 176 -5.58 27.84 -25.37
CA VAL A 176 -6.75 27.60 -24.51
C VAL A 176 -7.94 27.05 -25.29
N GLN A 177 -8.15 27.48 -26.54
CA GLN A 177 -9.17 26.90 -27.42
C GLN A 177 -8.89 25.44 -27.75
N LEU A 178 -7.63 25.11 -28.09
CA LEU A 178 -7.21 23.74 -28.38
C LEU A 178 -7.41 22.85 -27.16
N TRP A 179 -7.03 23.33 -25.97
CA TRP A 179 -7.23 22.62 -24.71
C TRP A 179 -8.70 22.42 -24.35
N SER A 180 -9.54 23.44 -24.54
CA SER A 180 -10.98 23.32 -24.28
C SER A 180 -11.65 22.28 -25.20
N ALA A 181 -11.19 22.19 -26.45
CA ALA A 181 -11.62 21.16 -27.38
C ALA A 181 -11.14 19.77 -26.96
N SER A 182 -9.88 19.63 -26.51
CA SER A 182 -9.36 18.35 -25.99
C SER A 182 -10.10 17.88 -24.74
N VAL A 183 -10.44 18.77 -23.81
CA VAL A 183 -11.23 18.43 -22.61
C VAL A 183 -12.66 18.02 -22.99
N LYS A 184 -13.25 18.66 -24.01
CA LYS A 184 -14.57 18.30 -24.54
C LYS A 184 -14.57 16.90 -25.19
N ASP A 185 -13.61 16.62 -26.07
CA ASP A 185 -13.50 15.31 -26.75
C ASP A 185 -13.21 14.20 -25.73
N TRP A 186 -12.46 14.53 -24.69
CA TRP A 186 -12.21 13.65 -23.56
C TRP A 186 -13.48 13.37 -22.73
N LEU A 187 -14.33 14.36 -22.45
CA LEU A 187 -15.60 14.14 -21.74
C LEU A 187 -16.57 13.24 -22.51
N LEU A 188 -16.57 13.32 -23.85
CA LEU A 188 -17.33 12.41 -24.70
C LEU A 188 -16.85 10.96 -24.56
N LEU A 189 -15.53 10.76 -24.48
CA LEU A 189 -14.89 9.45 -24.27
C LEU A 189 -15.19 8.88 -22.87
N VAL A 190 -15.19 9.73 -21.84
CA VAL A 190 -15.51 9.30 -20.47
C VAL A 190 -16.99 8.99 -20.30
N ALA A 191 -17.89 9.77 -20.93
CA ALA A 191 -19.31 9.50 -20.90
C ALA A 191 -19.66 8.10 -21.45
N ASP A 192 -19.05 7.68 -22.57
CA ASP A 192 -19.22 6.32 -23.14
C ASP A 192 -18.71 5.22 -22.19
N LYS A 193 -17.61 5.46 -21.46
CA LYS A 193 -17.10 4.50 -20.47
C LYS A 193 -17.97 4.41 -19.20
N VAL A 194 -18.49 5.54 -18.75
CA VAL A 194 -19.39 5.64 -17.59
C VAL A 194 -20.75 5.01 -17.89
N GLU A 195 -21.22 5.12 -19.14
CA GLU A 195 -22.40 4.42 -19.63
C GLU A 195 -22.20 2.89 -19.55
N ARG A 196 -21.00 2.39 -19.88
CA ARG A 196 -20.66 0.96 -19.77
C ARG A 196 -20.51 0.47 -18.33
N SER A 197 -20.07 1.33 -17.41
CA SER A 197 -19.95 1.00 -15.98
C SER A 197 -21.28 1.04 -15.23
N LYS A 198 -22.40 1.32 -15.92
CA LYS A 198 -23.75 1.44 -15.35
C LYS A 198 -23.87 2.50 -14.25
N ALA A 199 -22.95 3.46 -14.20
CA ALA A 199 -23.03 4.60 -13.30
C ALA A 199 -24.02 5.64 -13.84
N GLU A 200 -25.26 5.21 -14.12
CA GLU A 200 -26.31 5.99 -14.79
C GLU A 200 -26.62 7.31 -14.05
N SER A 201 -26.41 7.35 -12.74
CA SER A 201 -26.58 8.55 -11.92
C SER A 201 -25.60 9.69 -12.26
N THR A 202 -24.47 9.39 -12.89
CA THR A 202 -23.43 10.38 -13.23
C THR A 202 -23.55 10.94 -14.66
N LEU A 203 -24.33 10.28 -15.53
CA LEU A 203 -24.56 10.70 -16.92
C LEU A 203 -25.07 12.14 -17.07
N PRO A 204 -26.07 12.60 -16.27
CA PRO A 204 -26.55 13.98 -16.34
C PRO A 204 -25.46 15.02 -15.98
N LEU A 205 -24.51 14.65 -15.11
CA LEU A 205 -23.41 15.53 -14.69
C LEU A 205 -22.39 15.70 -15.83
N PHE A 206 -22.08 14.63 -16.56
CA PHE A 206 -21.26 14.69 -17.77
C PHE A 206 -21.90 15.57 -18.84
N GLN A 207 -23.21 15.43 -19.08
CA GLN A 207 -23.95 16.26 -20.03
C GLN A 207 -23.91 17.74 -19.63
N GLY A 208 -24.14 18.06 -18.35
CA GLY A 208 -24.06 19.43 -17.84
C GLY A 208 -22.68 20.06 -18.02
N LEU A 209 -21.62 19.29 -17.76
CA LEU A 209 -20.24 19.74 -17.97
C LEU A 209 -19.91 19.94 -19.46
N GLN A 210 -20.33 19.02 -20.31
CA GLN A 210 -20.15 19.12 -21.77
C GLN A 210 -20.84 20.36 -22.33
N GLU A 211 -22.07 20.65 -21.91
CA GLU A 211 -22.79 21.86 -22.30
C GLU A 211 -22.05 23.13 -21.85
N ALA A 212 -21.57 23.16 -20.61
CA ALA A 212 -20.86 24.31 -20.07
C ALA A 212 -19.56 24.60 -20.84
N LEU A 213 -18.78 23.56 -21.14
CA LEU A 213 -17.55 23.69 -21.93
C LEU A 213 -17.81 24.05 -23.39
N THR A 214 -18.91 23.55 -23.97
CA THR A 214 -19.32 23.94 -25.33
C THR A 214 -19.64 25.43 -25.38
N LYS A 215 -20.39 25.95 -24.40
CA LYS A 215 -20.70 27.39 -24.28
C LYS A 215 -19.44 28.24 -24.08
N ILE A 216 -18.50 27.79 -23.25
CA ILE A 216 -17.20 28.46 -23.05
C ILE A 216 -16.42 28.51 -24.38
N SER A 217 -16.35 27.37 -25.09
CA SER A 217 -15.64 27.26 -26.37
C SER A 217 -16.26 28.15 -27.46
N GLU A 218 -17.60 28.19 -27.55
CA GLU A 218 -18.31 29.09 -28.47
C GLU A 218 -18.05 30.56 -28.15
N GLN A 219 -18.08 30.95 -26.87
CA GLN A 219 -17.77 32.33 -26.46
C GLN A 219 -16.34 32.71 -26.79
N MET A 220 -15.39 31.79 -26.59
CA MET A 220 -14.00 31.99 -26.98
C MET A 220 -13.87 32.18 -28.49
N TYR A 221 -14.53 31.33 -29.29
CA TYR A 221 -14.48 31.43 -30.75
C TYR A 221 -15.08 32.73 -31.28
N GLN A 222 -16.26 33.11 -30.78
CA GLN A 222 -16.95 34.33 -31.19
C GLN A 222 -16.21 35.60 -30.78
N ARG A 223 -15.50 35.58 -29.65
CA ARG A 223 -14.85 36.76 -29.07
C ARG A 223 -13.35 36.87 -29.34
N ASN A 224 -12.68 35.79 -29.76
CA ASN A 224 -11.26 35.76 -30.14
C ASN A 224 -10.92 36.90 -31.13
N ARG A 225 -11.76 37.14 -32.13
CA ARG A 225 -11.52 38.20 -33.13
C ARG A 225 -11.82 39.63 -32.66
N LYS A 226 -12.54 39.81 -31.54
CA LYS A 226 -13.07 41.13 -31.12
C LYS A 226 -12.46 41.63 -29.81
N TRP A 227 -12.19 40.76 -28.84
CA TRP A 227 -11.86 41.16 -27.47
C TRP A 227 -10.56 40.48 -27.01
N ARG A 228 -9.70 41.26 -26.33
CA ARG A 228 -8.54 40.72 -25.59
C ARG A 228 -9.01 39.72 -24.52
N ILE A 229 -8.24 38.66 -24.26
CA ILE A 229 -8.57 37.63 -23.25
C ILE A 229 -8.99 38.23 -21.92
N SER A 230 -8.22 39.21 -21.44
CA SER A 230 -8.47 39.88 -20.16
C SER A 230 -9.88 40.47 -20.07
N LYS A 231 -10.40 41.01 -21.18
CA LYS A 231 -11.76 41.57 -21.24
C LYS A 231 -12.83 40.49 -21.31
N MET A 232 -12.51 39.35 -21.93
CA MET A 232 -13.39 38.19 -22.02
C MET A 232 -13.55 37.51 -20.64
N LEU A 233 -12.46 37.39 -19.87
CA LEU A 233 -12.42 36.87 -18.51
C LEU A 233 -13.17 37.72 -17.50
N THR A 234 -13.19 39.04 -17.70
CA THR A 234 -13.99 39.96 -16.87
C THR A 234 -15.44 40.04 -17.32
N SER A 235 -15.82 39.36 -18.41
CA SER A 235 -17.19 39.40 -18.89
C SER A 235 -18.08 38.55 -17.98
N THR A 236 -19.19 39.13 -17.54
CA THR A 236 -20.13 38.51 -16.59
C THR A 236 -20.70 37.19 -17.14
N SER A 237 -20.88 37.11 -18.47
CA SER A 237 -21.35 35.89 -19.14
C SER A 237 -20.31 34.76 -19.10
N PHE A 238 -19.04 35.06 -19.37
CA PHE A 238 -17.98 34.07 -19.33
C PHE A 238 -17.75 33.57 -17.90
N GLN A 239 -17.70 34.48 -16.91
CA GLN A 239 -17.54 34.11 -15.51
C GLN A 239 -18.64 33.20 -15.00
N ARG A 240 -19.89 33.47 -15.40
CA ARG A 240 -21.04 32.62 -15.04
C ARG A 240 -20.90 31.22 -15.63
N ASP A 241 -20.57 31.12 -16.92
CA ASP A 241 -20.53 29.82 -17.60
C ASP A 241 -19.28 29.01 -17.17
N PHE A 242 -18.16 29.68 -16.91
CA PHE A 242 -16.99 29.09 -16.26
C PHE A 242 -17.29 28.63 -14.82
N GLY A 243 -18.03 29.42 -14.05
CA GLY A 243 -18.49 29.03 -12.72
C GLY A 243 -19.33 27.76 -12.74
N ARG A 244 -20.27 27.67 -13.69
CA ARG A 244 -21.08 26.46 -13.91
C ARG A 244 -20.23 25.24 -14.28
N ALA A 245 -19.26 25.40 -15.18
CA ALA A 245 -18.35 24.30 -15.53
C ALA A 245 -17.57 23.81 -14.30
N LYS A 246 -17.10 24.73 -13.46
CA LYS A 246 -16.41 24.40 -12.21
C LYS A 246 -17.32 23.66 -11.22
N GLU A 247 -18.56 24.12 -11.04
CA GLU A 247 -19.54 23.46 -10.17
C GLU A 247 -19.84 22.04 -10.67
N SER A 248 -20.09 21.86 -11.98
CA SER A 248 -20.34 20.55 -12.57
C SER A 248 -19.15 19.60 -12.42
N VAL A 249 -17.90 20.09 -12.51
CA VAL A 249 -16.71 19.26 -12.23
C VAL A 249 -16.67 18.80 -10.77
N LEU A 250 -17.00 19.70 -9.83
CA LEU A 250 -17.01 19.36 -8.40
C LEU A 250 -18.12 18.36 -8.06
N GLU A 251 -19.32 18.55 -8.61
CA GLU A 251 -20.45 17.64 -8.46
C GLU A 251 -20.12 16.27 -9.06
N LEU A 252 -19.55 16.24 -10.26
CA LEU A 252 -19.12 15.00 -10.92
C LEU A 252 -18.03 14.28 -10.13
N LYS A 253 -17.05 15.02 -9.59
CA LYS A 253 -16.01 14.46 -8.73
C LYS A 253 -16.62 13.81 -7.48
N ASN A 254 -17.56 14.48 -6.83
CA ASN A 254 -18.20 13.95 -5.62
C ASN A 254 -19.04 12.71 -5.97
N ALA A 255 -19.85 12.77 -7.02
CA ALA A 255 -20.68 11.64 -7.43
C ALA A 255 -19.86 10.40 -7.85
N LEU A 256 -18.73 10.60 -8.54
CA LEU A 256 -17.82 9.50 -8.88
C LEU A 256 -17.09 8.95 -7.66
N ARG A 257 -16.76 9.80 -6.68
CA ARG A 257 -16.19 9.34 -5.41
C ARG A 257 -17.20 8.47 -4.66
N ASP A 258 -18.43 8.94 -4.54
CA ASP A 258 -19.51 8.20 -3.86
C ASP A 258 -19.77 6.86 -4.58
N PHE A 259 -19.73 6.84 -5.92
CA PHE A 259 -19.85 5.61 -6.69
C PHE A 259 -18.69 4.63 -6.43
N LEU A 260 -17.44 5.11 -6.40
CA LEU A 260 -16.28 4.26 -6.11
C LEU A 260 -16.31 3.73 -4.67
N ASP A 261 -16.73 4.56 -3.71
CA ASP A 261 -16.89 4.16 -2.31
C ASP A 261 -17.99 3.09 -2.20
N GLN A 262 -19.11 3.24 -2.92
CA GLN A 262 -20.17 2.25 -3.00
C GLN A 262 -19.70 0.94 -3.66
N GLU A 263 -18.96 1.01 -4.78
CA GLU A 263 -18.44 -0.18 -5.45
C GLU A 263 -17.44 -0.95 -4.56
N GLN A 264 -16.59 -0.24 -3.82
CA GLN A 264 -15.71 -0.86 -2.82
C GLN A 264 -16.50 -1.53 -1.71
N GLN A 265 -17.56 -0.87 -1.22
CA GLN A 265 -18.44 -1.45 -0.22
C GLN A 265 -19.13 -2.72 -0.75
N ASP A 266 -19.68 -2.68 -1.96
CA ASP A 266 -20.34 -3.84 -2.60
C ASP A 266 -19.36 -5.02 -2.78
N ARG A 267 -18.10 -4.75 -3.16
CA ARG A 267 -17.05 -5.78 -3.22
C ARG A 267 -16.75 -6.35 -1.85
N GLN A 268 -16.62 -5.52 -0.81
CA GLN A 268 -16.41 -5.98 0.56
C GLN A 268 -17.58 -6.84 1.05
N GLU A 269 -18.81 -6.43 0.78
CA GLU A 269 -20.01 -7.20 1.11
C GLU A 269 -20.05 -8.54 0.39
N ALA A 270 -19.68 -8.59 -0.90
CA ALA A 270 -19.56 -9.83 -1.65
C ALA A 270 -18.48 -10.76 -1.07
N TYR A 271 -17.32 -10.22 -0.68
CA TYR A 271 -16.28 -11.00 0.00
C TYR A 271 -16.76 -11.53 1.36
N LEU A 272 -17.47 -10.73 2.14
CA LEU A 272 -18.05 -11.17 3.42
C LEU A 272 -19.07 -12.30 3.22
N GLN A 273 -19.90 -12.22 2.17
CA GLN A 273 -20.83 -13.30 1.82
C GLN A 273 -20.08 -14.59 1.43
N GLN A 274 -18.99 -14.50 0.67
CA GLN A 274 -18.15 -15.65 0.34
C GLN A 274 -17.50 -16.28 1.58
N VAL A 275 -16.99 -15.45 2.50
CA VAL A 275 -16.42 -15.92 3.77
C VAL A 275 -17.48 -16.61 4.62
N GLN A 276 -18.69 -16.05 4.71
CA GLN A 276 -19.82 -16.67 5.42
C GLN A 276 -20.20 -18.01 4.79
N ALA A 277 -20.30 -18.09 3.45
CA ALA A 277 -20.57 -19.33 2.76
C ALA A 277 -19.49 -20.39 3.03
N ALA A 278 -18.21 -20.00 2.97
CA ALA A 278 -17.09 -20.89 3.30
C ALA A 278 -17.11 -21.35 4.76
N GLN A 279 -17.51 -20.49 5.69
CA GLN A 279 -17.65 -20.83 7.11
C GLN A 279 -18.77 -21.85 7.31
N VAL A 280 -19.93 -21.68 6.67
CA VAL A 280 -21.02 -22.66 6.70
C VAL A 280 -20.55 -24.02 6.20
N THR A 281 -19.91 -24.06 5.02
CA THR A 281 -19.36 -25.31 4.47
C THR A 281 -18.30 -25.95 5.36
N THR A 282 -17.49 -25.15 6.05
CA THR A 282 -16.46 -25.65 6.97
C THR A 282 -17.11 -26.26 8.22
N ASN A 283 -18.13 -25.61 8.77
CA ASN A 283 -18.88 -26.14 9.91
C ASN A 283 -19.59 -27.45 9.56
N GLU A 284 -20.25 -27.52 8.39
CA GLU A 284 -20.87 -28.78 7.91
C GLU A 284 -19.85 -29.92 7.78
N LYS A 285 -18.61 -29.63 7.35
CA LYS A 285 -17.53 -30.62 7.30
C LYS A 285 -17.04 -31.03 8.69
N LEU A 286 -16.97 -30.09 9.64
CA LEU A 286 -16.60 -30.39 11.03
C LEU A 286 -17.65 -31.29 11.68
N ASP A 287 -18.93 -30.98 11.50
CA ASP A 287 -20.03 -31.81 12.01
C ASP A 287 -19.96 -33.23 11.42
N SER A 288 -19.68 -33.35 10.12
CA SER A 288 -19.49 -34.65 9.48
C SER A 288 -18.27 -35.42 10.01
N LEU A 289 -17.16 -34.73 10.28
CA LEU A 289 -15.97 -35.32 10.87
C LEU A 289 -16.23 -35.76 12.32
N GLU A 290 -16.97 -34.97 13.09
CA GLU A 290 -17.37 -35.32 14.45
C GLU A 290 -18.24 -36.59 14.45
N GLU A 291 -19.18 -36.71 13.51
CA GLU A 291 -19.98 -37.93 13.34
C GLU A 291 -19.10 -39.13 12.96
N GLN A 292 -18.13 -38.95 12.06
CA GLN A 292 -17.18 -40.01 11.68
C GLN A 292 -16.31 -40.46 12.85
N LEU A 293 -15.80 -39.50 13.64
CA LEU A 293 -15.02 -39.77 14.84
C LEU A 293 -15.85 -40.46 15.91
N GLY A 294 -17.11 -40.07 16.09
CA GLY A 294 -18.05 -40.76 16.98
C GLY A 294 -18.28 -42.22 16.57
N ARG A 295 -18.45 -42.50 15.27
CA ARG A 295 -18.57 -43.87 14.74
C ARG A 295 -17.28 -44.68 14.95
N LEU A 296 -16.12 -44.09 14.70
CA LEU A 296 -14.83 -44.73 14.96
C LEU A 296 -14.62 -45.01 16.46
N GLY A 297 -14.99 -44.07 17.32
CA GLY A 297 -14.98 -44.26 18.78
C GLY A 297 -15.83 -45.46 19.20
N ALA A 298 -17.07 -45.55 18.71
CA ALA A 298 -17.96 -46.68 18.99
C ALA A 298 -17.40 -48.03 18.49
N LEU A 299 -16.74 -48.06 17.32
CA LEU A 299 -16.08 -49.26 16.81
C LEU A 299 -14.87 -49.67 17.67
N LEU A 300 -14.08 -48.70 18.13
CA LEU A 300 -12.94 -48.96 19.01
C LEU A 300 -13.40 -49.46 20.39
N GLU A 301 -14.48 -48.88 20.94
CA GLU A 301 -15.08 -49.37 22.18
C GLU A 301 -15.62 -50.80 22.03
N ALA A 302 -16.26 -51.12 20.90
CA ALA A 302 -16.73 -52.47 20.61
C ALA A 302 -15.56 -53.46 20.48
N GLN A 303 -14.48 -53.10 19.78
CA GLN A 303 -13.26 -53.91 19.69
C GLN A 303 -12.57 -54.07 21.05
N ALA A 304 -12.52 -53.01 21.87
CA ALA A 304 -11.95 -53.07 23.21
C ALA A 304 -12.77 -53.97 24.13
N ALA A 305 -14.11 -53.95 24.03
CA ALA A 305 -15.00 -54.84 24.76
C ALA A 305 -14.84 -56.31 24.32
N GLU A 306 -14.68 -56.55 23.01
CA GLU A 306 -14.44 -57.89 22.45
C GLU A 306 -13.08 -58.44 22.86
N LYS A 307 -12.04 -57.60 22.88
CA LYS A 307 -10.70 -57.96 23.34
C LYS A 307 -10.64 -58.16 24.86
N ALA A 308 -11.34 -57.33 25.64
CA ALA A 308 -11.47 -57.51 27.09
C ALA A 308 -12.25 -58.78 27.47
N ALA A 309 -13.22 -59.20 26.64
CA ALA A 309 -13.91 -60.48 26.80
C ALA A 309 -13.01 -61.68 26.43
N ALA A 310 -12.02 -61.50 25.54
CA ALA A 310 -11.06 -62.52 25.15
C ALA A 310 -9.85 -62.66 26.11
N GLU A 311 -9.49 -61.63 26.87
CA GLU A 311 -8.31 -61.60 27.78
C GLU A 311 -8.67 -61.77 29.27
N ALA A 312 -9.86 -62.26 29.61
CA ALA A 312 -10.33 -62.42 30.99
C ALA A 312 -9.80 -63.69 31.72
N ASP A 313 -8.48 -63.96 31.63
CA ASP A 313 -7.80 -64.83 32.60
C ASP A 313 -6.82 -63.99 33.46
N PRO A 314 -7.22 -63.53 34.66
CA PRO A 314 -6.41 -62.65 35.50
C PRO A 314 -5.08 -63.28 35.97
N ALA A 315 -4.90 -64.60 35.78
CA ALA A 315 -3.62 -65.27 35.99
C ALA A 315 -2.59 -64.92 34.89
N GLN A 316 -3.02 -64.81 33.63
CA GLN A 316 -2.11 -64.56 32.50
C GLN A 316 -1.64 -63.10 32.45
N VAL A 317 -2.48 -62.15 32.87
CA VAL A 317 -2.10 -60.72 32.94
C VAL A 317 -1.00 -60.48 33.99
N LYS A 318 -1.12 -61.12 35.16
CA LYS A 318 -0.06 -61.04 36.19
C LYS A 318 1.25 -61.67 35.72
N GLU A 319 1.18 -62.81 35.04
CA GLU A 319 2.37 -63.47 34.52
C GLU A 319 3.07 -62.62 33.43
N ALA A 320 2.31 -61.94 32.57
CA ALA A 320 2.84 -61.03 31.57
C ALA A 320 3.51 -59.77 32.19
N GLU A 321 2.90 -59.18 33.22
CA GLU A 321 3.48 -58.04 33.97
C GLU A 321 4.82 -58.41 34.62
N GLU A 322 4.91 -59.60 35.20
CA GLU A 322 6.13 -60.09 35.84
C GLU A 322 7.24 -60.41 34.83
N ARG A 323 6.89 -61.06 33.71
CA ARG A 323 7.83 -61.32 32.60
C ARG A 323 8.41 -60.04 31.99
N LEU A 324 7.60 -58.98 31.90
CA LEU A 324 8.07 -57.68 31.41
C LEU A 324 9.11 -57.07 32.35
N PHE A 325 8.90 -57.16 33.67
CA PHE A 325 9.90 -56.69 34.63
C PHE A 325 11.18 -57.51 34.58
N GLU A 326 11.09 -58.84 34.47
CA GLU A 326 12.25 -59.71 34.34
C GLU A 326 13.09 -59.38 33.09
N ASN A 327 12.43 -59.03 31.98
CA ASN A 327 13.10 -58.60 30.77
C ASN A 327 13.83 -57.26 30.96
N LEU A 328 13.21 -56.30 31.66
CA LEU A 328 13.85 -55.03 32.04
C LEU A 328 15.02 -55.24 33.00
N GLN A 329 14.90 -56.14 33.99
CA GLN A 329 15.99 -56.52 34.90
C GLN A 329 17.18 -57.11 34.12
N ARG A 330 16.89 -58.03 33.17
CA ARG A 330 17.91 -58.66 32.33
C ARG A 330 18.62 -57.63 31.44
N ALA A 331 17.86 -56.74 30.81
CA ALA A 331 18.43 -55.67 29.97
C ALA A 331 19.25 -54.66 30.78
N ALA A 332 18.85 -54.38 32.02
CA ALA A 332 19.62 -53.56 32.95
C ALA A 332 20.84 -54.28 33.58
N GLY A 333 21.05 -55.57 33.26
CA GLY A 333 22.16 -56.38 33.78
C GLY A 333 22.07 -56.67 35.28
N ALA A 334 20.85 -56.72 35.83
CA ALA A 334 20.61 -57.11 37.22
C ALA A 334 20.40 -58.63 37.33
N ALA A 335 20.75 -59.21 38.49
CA ALA A 335 20.44 -60.60 38.79
C ALA A 335 18.93 -60.80 38.95
N ALA A 336 18.45 -62.02 38.70
CA ALA A 336 17.06 -62.38 38.97
C ALA A 336 16.70 -62.04 40.43
N ASP A 337 15.55 -61.40 40.64
CA ASP A 337 15.04 -60.96 41.95
C ASP A 337 15.86 -59.88 42.69
N ALA A 338 16.84 -59.25 42.05
CA ALA A 338 17.56 -58.12 42.62
C ALA A 338 16.92 -56.77 42.24
N ASP A 339 17.00 -55.80 43.14
CA ASP A 339 16.61 -54.41 42.84
C ASP A 339 17.52 -53.82 41.76
N VAL A 340 16.93 -53.07 40.83
CA VAL A 340 17.66 -52.50 39.70
C VAL A 340 18.09 -51.07 40.00
N PRO A 341 19.38 -50.71 39.84
CA PRO A 341 19.79 -49.32 39.94
C PRO A 341 19.01 -48.43 38.96
N PHE A 342 18.41 -47.35 39.46
CA PHE A 342 17.48 -46.51 38.68
C PHE A 342 18.10 -46.04 37.35
N ALA A 343 19.38 -45.68 37.33
CA ALA A 343 20.06 -45.27 36.09
C ALA A 343 20.11 -46.36 35.01
N ARG A 344 20.31 -47.63 35.42
CA ARG A 344 20.29 -48.78 34.49
C ARG A 344 18.87 -49.15 34.09
N PHE A 345 17.93 -48.99 35.02
CA PHE A 345 16.51 -49.17 34.75
C PHE A 345 16.02 -48.19 33.68
N VAL A 346 16.41 -46.91 33.77
CA VAL A 346 16.04 -45.89 32.76
C VAL A 346 16.58 -46.25 31.39
N ALA A 347 17.85 -46.66 31.28
CA ALA A 347 18.42 -47.06 30.00
C ALA A 347 17.71 -48.29 29.39
N ALA A 348 17.34 -49.27 30.23
CA ALA A 348 16.53 -50.40 29.78
C ALA A 348 15.11 -49.95 29.38
N PHE A 349 14.50 -49.02 30.11
CA PHE A 349 13.18 -48.50 29.80
C PHE A 349 13.16 -47.71 28.48
N GLU A 350 14.16 -46.86 28.24
CA GLU A 350 14.36 -46.14 26.97
C GLU A 350 14.51 -47.13 25.80
N ALA A 351 15.29 -48.21 25.98
CA ALA A 351 15.44 -49.24 24.95
C ALA A 351 14.13 -49.99 24.62
N PHE A 352 13.27 -50.23 25.61
CA PHE A 352 12.02 -50.99 25.40
C PHE A 352 10.85 -50.13 24.93
N PHE A 353 10.75 -48.88 25.37
CA PHE A 353 9.57 -48.03 25.14
C PHE A 353 9.83 -46.81 24.24
N TYR A 354 11.10 -46.44 24.03
CA TYR A 354 11.50 -45.29 23.21
C TYR A 354 12.43 -45.72 22.06
N GLU A 355 12.48 -47.02 21.74
CA GLU A 355 13.33 -47.56 20.66
C GLU A 355 14.82 -47.19 20.78
N GLY A 356 15.27 -46.83 21.99
CA GLY A 356 16.64 -46.38 22.26
C GLY A 356 16.84 -44.86 22.25
N ASP A 357 15.81 -44.06 22.00
CA ASP A 357 15.87 -42.60 22.11
C ASP A 357 15.90 -42.14 23.57
N ASP A 358 16.65 -41.06 23.82
CA ASP A 358 16.77 -40.46 25.14
C ASP A 358 15.43 -39.85 25.60
N MET A 359 14.99 -40.24 26.80
CA MET A 359 13.75 -39.72 27.35
C MET A 359 13.88 -38.24 27.72
N PRO A 360 12.91 -37.37 27.36
CA PRO A 360 12.88 -35.97 27.78
C PRO A 360 13.03 -35.81 29.31
N PRO A 361 13.72 -34.76 29.80
CA PRO A 361 13.99 -34.58 31.23
C PRO A 361 12.75 -34.59 32.13
N GLU A 362 11.63 -34.06 31.65
CA GLU A 362 10.36 -34.01 32.38
C GLU A 362 9.72 -35.40 32.53
N GLN A 363 9.80 -36.24 31.49
CA GLN A 363 9.32 -37.62 31.54
C GLN A 363 10.21 -38.47 32.44
N LYS A 364 11.54 -38.25 32.39
CA LYS A 364 12.51 -38.92 33.29
C LYS A 364 12.28 -38.56 34.75
N ARG A 365 11.86 -37.32 35.02
CA ARG A 365 11.41 -36.88 36.36
C ARG A 365 10.14 -37.62 36.78
N GLY A 366 9.14 -37.70 35.91
CA GLY A 366 7.91 -38.46 36.17
C GLY A 366 8.19 -39.92 36.51
N LEU A 367 9.09 -40.57 35.75
CA LEU A 367 9.46 -41.96 35.95
C LEU A 367 10.18 -42.15 37.30
N ARG A 368 11.04 -41.20 37.67
CA ARG A 368 11.71 -41.18 38.97
C ARG A 368 10.74 -41.02 40.12
N VAL A 369 9.76 -40.13 40.00
CA VAL A 369 8.74 -39.91 41.03
C VAL A 369 7.85 -41.15 41.20
N GLY A 370 7.51 -41.82 40.10
CA GLY A 370 6.67 -43.02 40.11
C GLY A 370 7.37 -44.27 40.66
N LEU A 371 8.66 -44.46 40.37
CA LEU A 371 9.40 -45.69 40.70
C LEU A 371 10.36 -45.57 41.88
N ASP A 372 10.89 -44.38 42.16
CA ASP A 372 11.89 -44.10 43.20
C ASP A 372 11.42 -42.96 44.13
N ARG A 373 10.19 -43.10 44.63
CA ARG A 373 9.56 -42.11 45.53
C ARG A 373 10.39 -41.83 46.79
N ASP A 374 11.04 -42.87 47.31
CA ASP A 374 11.85 -42.81 48.55
C ASP A 374 13.31 -42.41 48.29
N ARG A 375 13.68 -42.11 47.04
CA ARG A 375 15.04 -41.71 46.63
C ARG A 375 16.13 -42.72 47.00
N THR A 376 15.77 -44.00 47.03
CA THR A 376 16.69 -45.11 47.29
C THR A 376 17.62 -45.36 46.10
N LYS A 377 17.32 -44.77 44.93
CA LYS A 377 18.01 -44.98 43.64
C LYS A 377 17.92 -46.42 43.14
N MET A 378 16.98 -47.19 43.67
CA MET A 378 16.76 -48.59 43.36
C MET A 378 15.29 -48.80 42.98
N VAL A 379 15.05 -49.55 41.91
CA VAL A 379 13.72 -49.91 41.45
C VAL A 379 13.45 -51.35 41.83
N SER A 380 12.47 -51.55 42.71
CA SER A 380 12.04 -52.86 43.17
C SER A 380 10.87 -53.39 42.32
N LYS A 381 10.72 -54.72 42.25
CA LYS A 381 9.62 -55.40 41.54
C LYS A 381 8.24 -54.87 41.99
N PRO A 382 7.95 -54.70 43.29
CA PRO A 382 6.66 -54.15 43.73
C PRO A 382 6.42 -52.70 43.29
N SER A 383 7.46 -51.85 43.31
CA SER A 383 7.35 -50.46 42.85
C SER A 383 7.05 -50.39 41.36
N TRP A 384 7.72 -51.22 40.56
CA TRP A 384 7.43 -51.35 39.12
C TRP A 384 6.01 -51.81 38.85
N LEU A 385 5.57 -52.92 39.46
CA LEU A 385 4.22 -53.46 39.22
C LEU A 385 3.13 -52.44 39.58
N LYS A 386 3.33 -51.68 40.66
CA LYS A 386 2.41 -50.61 41.06
C LYS A 386 2.38 -49.49 40.02
N PHE A 387 3.55 -49.03 39.57
CA PHE A 387 3.66 -48.01 38.52
C PHE A 387 3.03 -48.47 37.21
N TYR A 388 3.35 -49.69 36.76
CA TYR A 388 2.87 -50.24 35.50
C TYR A 388 1.33 -50.34 35.49
N ARG A 389 0.72 -50.82 36.58
CA ARG A 389 -0.75 -50.86 36.71
C ARG A 389 -1.39 -49.47 36.75
N GLN A 390 -0.74 -48.49 37.38
CA GLN A 390 -1.22 -47.10 37.39
C GLN A 390 -1.15 -46.48 36.00
N TRP A 391 -0.08 -46.76 35.27
CA TRP A 391 0.10 -46.30 33.90
C TRP A 391 -0.93 -46.95 32.97
N THR A 392 -1.00 -48.28 32.91
CA THR A 392 -1.95 -48.99 32.01
C THR A 392 -3.41 -48.71 32.37
N GLY A 393 -3.73 -48.58 33.65
CA GLY A 393 -5.07 -48.20 34.12
C GLY A 393 -5.46 -46.75 33.82
N SER A 394 -4.50 -45.88 33.47
CA SER A 394 -4.80 -44.48 33.12
C SER A 394 -5.29 -44.30 31.68
N GLY A 395 -5.07 -45.29 30.80
CA GLY A 395 -5.38 -45.20 29.37
C GLY A 395 -4.53 -44.19 28.59
N LEU A 396 -3.51 -43.59 29.21
CA LEU A 396 -2.62 -42.60 28.59
C LEU A 396 -1.38 -43.28 27.99
N GLU A 397 -0.86 -42.69 26.91
CA GLU A 397 0.47 -43.04 26.39
C GLU A 397 1.56 -42.76 27.43
N VAL A 398 2.64 -43.55 27.40
CA VAL A 398 3.72 -43.51 28.42
C VAL A 398 4.27 -42.11 28.65
N GLY A 399 4.53 -41.37 27.58
CA GLY A 399 5.06 -40.01 27.65
C GLY A 399 4.09 -39.05 28.34
N ALA A 400 2.81 -39.08 27.96
CA ALA A 400 1.77 -38.24 28.55
C ALA A 400 1.51 -38.59 30.03
N PHE A 401 1.53 -39.88 30.38
CA PHE A 401 1.41 -40.32 31.77
C PHE A 401 2.58 -39.83 32.63
N LEU A 402 3.82 -39.95 32.13
CA LEU A 402 5.00 -39.49 32.85
C LEU A 402 5.02 -37.98 33.05
N VAL A 403 4.61 -37.19 32.04
CA VAL A 403 4.46 -35.73 32.18
C VAL A 403 3.43 -35.40 33.25
N ARG A 404 2.26 -36.05 33.23
CA ARG A 404 1.22 -35.85 34.26
C ARG A 404 1.73 -36.16 35.66
N VAL A 405 2.42 -37.29 35.86
CA VAL A 405 3.02 -37.64 37.16
C VAL A 405 4.05 -36.60 37.61
N ALA A 406 4.80 -36.04 36.66
CA ALA A 406 5.78 -34.98 36.89
C ALA A 406 5.14 -33.62 37.22
N GLU A 407 3.96 -33.31 36.68
CA GLU A 407 3.18 -32.10 36.97
C GLU A 407 2.49 -32.17 38.33
N GLU A 408 1.94 -33.33 38.70
CA GLU A 408 1.31 -33.58 39.99
C GLU A 408 2.32 -33.54 41.16
N ASN A 409 3.62 -33.62 40.86
CA ASN A 409 4.72 -33.57 41.84
C ASN A 409 5.78 -32.53 41.44
N PRO A 410 5.45 -31.22 41.48
CA PRO A 410 6.36 -30.17 41.05
C PRO A 410 7.58 -30.07 41.95
N ASP A 411 8.76 -29.87 41.35
CA ASP A 411 9.98 -29.56 42.09
C ASP A 411 10.02 -28.07 42.52
N LEU A 412 10.87 -27.72 43.48
CA LEU A 412 11.00 -26.34 43.96
C LEU A 412 11.37 -25.33 42.86
N PHE A 413 11.99 -25.78 41.76
CA PHE A 413 12.39 -24.94 40.63
C PHE A 413 11.23 -24.63 39.69
N THR A 414 10.38 -25.60 39.39
CA THR A 414 9.15 -25.45 38.60
C THR A 414 8.11 -24.61 39.35
N LEU A 415 8.03 -24.76 40.67
CA LEU A 415 7.23 -23.89 41.54
C LEU A 415 7.72 -22.43 41.54
N ALA A 416 9.04 -22.20 41.50
CA ALA A 416 9.63 -20.86 41.39
C ALA A 416 9.43 -20.24 40.00
N ALA A 417 9.56 -21.03 38.92
CA ALA A 417 9.35 -20.58 37.55
C ALA A 417 7.88 -20.19 37.29
N ALA A 418 6.93 -21.01 37.72
CA ALA A 418 5.50 -20.72 37.61
C ALA A 418 5.13 -19.44 38.39
N ARG A 419 5.71 -19.24 39.59
CA ARG A 419 5.51 -18.03 40.39
C ARG A 419 6.14 -16.79 39.73
N GLY A 420 7.29 -16.94 39.07
CA GLY A 420 7.95 -15.88 38.31
C GLY A 420 7.13 -15.44 37.09
N GLN A 421 6.55 -16.38 36.34
CA GLN A 421 5.69 -16.08 35.19
C GLN A 421 4.39 -15.39 35.62
N ALA A 422 3.77 -15.82 36.72
CA ALA A 422 2.59 -15.17 37.27
C ALA A 422 2.85 -13.71 37.71
N LEU A 423 4.03 -13.45 38.32
CA LEU A 423 4.46 -12.10 38.68
C LEU A 423 4.72 -11.22 37.45
N ALA A 424 5.32 -11.78 36.39
CA ALA A 424 5.57 -11.07 35.13
C ALA A 424 4.27 -10.71 34.40
N ALA A 425 3.29 -11.62 34.37
CA ALA A 425 1.96 -11.35 33.81
C ALA A 425 1.23 -10.23 34.58
N GLY A 426 1.29 -10.25 35.92
CA GLY A 426 0.72 -9.18 36.76
C GLY A 426 1.44 -7.83 36.64
N ALA A 427 2.71 -7.79 36.22
CA ALA A 427 3.43 -6.55 35.93
C ALA A 427 3.03 -5.95 34.57
N ARG A 428 2.83 -6.80 33.55
CA ARG A 428 2.34 -6.36 32.22
C ARG A 428 0.91 -5.82 32.28
N GLY A 429 0.03 -6.46 33.05
CA GLY A 429 -1.34 -5.97 33.26
C GLY A 429 -1.38 -4.56 33.86
N ARG A 430 -0.54 -4.30 34.88
CA ARG A 430 -0.43 -2.97 35.52
C ARG A 430 0.18 -1.90 34.61
N ALA A 431 1.11 -2.28 33.72
CA ALA A 431 1.65 -1.37 32.71
C ALA A 431 0.62 -0.99 31.64
N ALA A 432 -0.21 -1.95 31.21
CA ALA A 432 -1.32 -1.70 30.29
C ALA A 432 -2.39 -0.80 30.92
N GLU A 433 -2.70 -1.00 32.20
CA GLU A 433 -3.63 -0.17 32.97
C GLU A 433 -3.11 1.27 33.14
N ALA A 434 -1.81 1.44 33.40
CA ALA A 434 -1.18 2.77 33.46
C ALA A 434 -1.14 3.50 32.09
N LEU A 435 -1.07 2.76 30.98
CA LEU A 435 -1.15 3.33 29.62
C LEU A 435 -2.60 3.68 29.20
N ALA A 436 -3.59 3.06 29.85
CA ALA A 436 -5.00 3.38 29.68
C ALA A 436 -5.46 4.55 30.56
N ASP A 437 -4.64 5.01 31.50
CA ASP A 437 -4.95 6.16 32.35
C ASP A 437 -5.11 7.45 31.52
N PRO A 438 -6.28 8.12 31.57
CA PRO A 438 -6.53 9.36 30.84
C PRO A 438 -5.50 10.47 31.11
N GLN A 439 -4.93 10.54 32.32
CA GLN A 439 -3.92 11.54 32.66
C GLN A 439 -2.59 11.27 31.95
N VAL A 440 -2.25 9.99 31.74
CA VAL A 440 -1.04 9.58 31.01
C VAL A 440 -1.22 9.81 29.50
N GLN A 441 -2.42 9.52 28.97
CA GLN A 441 -2.79 9.83 27.59
C GLN A 441 -2.75 11.35 27.31
N GLU A 442 -3.25 12.17 28.25
CA GLU A 442 -3.20 13.63 28.15
C GLU A 442 -1.78 14.19 28.28
N ALA A 443 -0.93 13.60 29.12
CA ALA A 443 0.48 13.97 29.20
C ALA A 443 1.23 13.63 27.90
N LEU A 444 0.93 12.48 27.28
CA LEU A 444 1.50 12.07 25.99
C LEU A 444 1.03 12.97 24.84
N SER A 445 -0.24 13.37 24.81
CA SER A 445 -0.76 14.28 23.78
C SER A 445 -0.13 15.67 23.90
N LYS A 446 -0.04 16.22 25.12
CA LYS A 446 0.68 17.49 25.40
C LYS A 446 2.16 17.40 25.04
N GLY A 447 2.78 16.24 25.24
CA GLY A 447 4.16 15.97 24.82
C GLY A 447 4.33 16.02 23.30
N LYS A 448 3.43 15.38 22.55
CA LYS A 448 3.41 15.40 21.08
C LYS A 448 3.18 16.81 20.52
N GLU A 449 2.26 17.57 21.10
CA GLU A 449 2.02 18.97 20.71
C GLU A 449 3.25 19.86 20.92
N ARG A 450 3.95 19.70 22.05
CA ARG A 450 5.20 20.43 22.32
C ARG A 450 6.31 20.05 21.37
N ALA A 451 6.44 18.77 21.02
CA ALA A 451 7.40 18.29 20.03
C ALA A 451 7.12 18.87 18.63
N GLY A 452 5.85 18.89 18.21
CA GLY A 452 5.43 19.51 16.94
C GLY A 452 5.68 21.02 16.90
N ALA A 453 5.41 21.74 18.00
CA ALA A 453 5.68 23.17 18.10
C ALA A 453 7.19 23.50 18.04
N LEU A 454 8.04 22.64 18.60
CA LEU A 454 9.50 22.77 18.50
C LEU A 454 10.00 22.51 17.07
N ALA A 455 9.46 21.51 16.38
CA ALA A 455 9.78 21.24 14.98
C ALA A 455 9.37 22.39 14.06
N GLY A 456 8.19 22.99 14.26
CA GLY A 456 7.74 24.16 13.50
C GLY A 456 8.63 25.41 13.71
N LYS A 457 9.10 25.64 14.94
CA LYS A 457 10.05 26.73 15.24
C LYS A 457 11.42 26.49 14.59
N ALA A 458 11.90 25.26 14.56
CA ALA A 458 13.14 24.90 13.87
C ALA A 458 13.04 25.14 12.36
N GLY A 459 11.92 24.77 11.73
CA GLY A 459 11.66 25.04 10.31
C GLY A 459 11.60 26.54 9.98
N ALA A 460 10.95 27.35 10.83
CA ALA A 460 10.88 28.80 10.63
C ALA A 460 12.24 29.50 10.77
N LEU A 461 13.13 28.99 11.64
CA LEU A 461 14.51 29.49 11.78
C LEU A 461 15.36 29.13 10.57
N ALA A 462 15.21 27.92 10.02
CA ALA A 462 15.89 27.50 8.80
C ALA A 462 15.48 28.36 7.57
N GLY A 463 14.19 28.68 7.42
CA GLY A 463 13.70 29.54 6.34
C GLY A 463 14.25 30.99 6.41
N LYS A 464 14.36 31.56 7.61
CA LYS A 464 14.95 32.90 7.80
C LYS A 464 16.46 32.95 7.51
N ALA A 465 17.18 31.85 7.75
CA ALA A 465 18.59 31.75 7.42
C ALA A 465 18.82 31.67 5.90
N GLY A 466 17.98 30.91 5.17
CA GLY A 466 18.04 30.82 3.71
C GLY A 466 17.76 32.14 2.98
N GLY A 467 16.78 32.92 3.43
CA GLY A 467 16.43 34.20 2.80
C GLY A 467 17.51 35.29 2.90
N LYS A 468 18.40 35.24 3.90
CA LYS A 468 19.51 36.19 4.04
C LYS A 468 20.72 35.88 3.15
N LEU A 469 20.86 34.63 2.69
CA LEU A 469 22.00 34.22 1.85
C LEU A 469 21.79 34.54 0.36
N PHE A 470 20.55 34.66 -0.11
CA PHE A 470 20.24 34.90 -1.53
C PHE A 470 19.89 36.36 -1.89
N GLY A 471 19.71 37.26 -0.91
CA GLY A 471 19.25 38.63 -1.15
C GLY A 471 20.32 39.69 -1.44
N LYS A 472 21.61 39.34 -1.65
CA LYS A 472 22.70 40.34 -1.73
C LYS A 472 23.50 40.40 -3.05
N LYS A 473 23.07 39.74 -4.12
CA LYS A 473 23.64 39.92 -5.47
C LYS A 473 22.63 40.61 -6.38
N GLY A 474 22.75 41.92 -6.57
CA GLY A 474 21.89 42.66 -7.49
C GLY A 474 21.86 44.16 -7.23
N LYS A 475 23.03 44.79 -7.11
CA LYS A 475 23.20 46.24 -7.21
C LYS A 475 24.68 46.54 -7.43
N GLU A 476 25.12 46.36 -8.67
CA GLU A 476 26.29 47.01 -9.30
C GLU A 476 26.40 46.44 -10.72
N GLY A 477 26.31 47.31 -11.72
CA GLY A 477 26.23 46.97 -13.15
C GLY A 477 25.33 47.97 -13.86
#